data_AF-A0A8B3DK38-F1
#
_entry.id   AF-A0A8B3DK38-F1
#
_cell.length_a   1.000
_cell.length_b   1.000
_cell.length_c   1.000
_cell.angle_alpha   90.00
_cell.angle_beta   90.00
_cell.angle_gamma   90.00
#
_symmetry.space_group_name_H-M   'P 1'
#
loop_
_entity.id
_entity.type
_entity.pdbx_description
1 polymer ?
#
loop_
_entity_poly.entity_id
_entity_poly.type
_entity_poly.pdbx_seq_one_letter_code
_entity_poly.pdbx_strand_id
1 'polypeptide(L)'
;MITKVILPTKEQLEPLVTEANEATGGEFVSKQLTGIKKMLTANPAMYRLYGAYWWSVKALLVEHGFYDWTNDEENTREHFNYDDPNYLLAAAWAYHNHQLESGSMTPNLHSYDIDGEMYEYALEDVEIEYLMRSRSKKQR
;
A
#
# COMPACT_ATOMS: atom_id res chain seq x y z
N MET A 1 19.61 -0.08 -1.19
CA MET A 1 18.66 1.05 -1.01
C MET A 1 17.35 0.60 -1.60
N ILE A 2 16.24 0.94 -0.94
CA ILE A 2 14.91 0.47 -1.37
C ILE A 2 14.54 0.91 -2.79
N THR A 3 15.14 1.99 -3.30
CA THR A 3 15.01 2.50 -4.67
C THR A 3 15.67 1.63 -5.75
N LYS A 4 16.28 0.50 -5.37
CA LYS A 4 16.82 -0.50 -6.31
C LYS A 4 15.90 -1.71 -6.51
N VAL A 5 14.80 -1.78 -5.76
CA VAL A 5 13.85 -2.89 -5.89
C VAL A 5 13.24 -2.86 -7.29
N ILE A 6 13.27 -3.99 -7.99
CA ILE A 6 12.65 -4.12 -9.30
C ILE A 6 11.15 -4.30 -9.10
N LEU A 7 10.36 -3.38 -9.64
CA LEU A 7 8.90 -3.44 -9.57
C LEU A 7 8.33 -4.28 -10.73
N PRO A 8 7.14 -4.88 -10.55
CA PRO A 8 6.43 -5.52 -11.65
C PRO A 8 6.21 -4.55 -12.82
N THR A 9 6.38 -5.03 -14.05
CA THR A 9 6.11 -4.20 -15.23
C THR A 9 4.61 -4.03 -15.45
N LYS A 10 4.21 -3.05 -16.27
CA LYS A 10 2.80 -2.84 -16.62
C LYS A 10 2.22 -4.08 -17.31
N GLU A 11 2.98 -4.75 -18.16
CA GLU A 11 2.58 -5.98 -18.84
C GLU A 11 2.32 -7.13 -17.87
N GLN A 12 3.10 -7.21 -16.78
CA GLN A 12 2.88 -8.22 -15.73
C GLN A 12 1.63 -7.94 -14.89
N LEU A 13 1.26 -6.67 -14.74
CA LEU A 13 0.11 -6.22 -13.96
C LEU A 13 -1.18 -6.13 -14.80
N GLU A 14 -1.08 -6.04 -16.13
CA GLU A 14 -2.21 -5.87 -17.05
C GLU A 14 -3.35 -6.86 -16.82
N PRO A 15 -3.10 -8.18 -16.58
CA PRO A 15 -4.18 -9.12 -16.32
C PRO A 15 -4.98 -8.77 -15.06
N LEU A 16 -4.31 -8.33 -13.98
CA LEU A 16 -4.95 -7.90 -12.75
C LEU A 16 -5.76 -6.62 -12.96
N VAL A 17 -5.21 -5.67 -13.72
CA VAL A 17 -5.90 -4.40 -14.04
C VAL A 17 -7.15 -4.67 -14.88
N THR A 18 -7.06 -5.54 -15.88
CA THR A 18 -8.18 -5.92 -16.73
C THR A 18 -9.29 -6.57 -15.91
N GLU A 19 -8.95 -7.61 -15.13
CA GLU A 19 -9.91 -8.31 -14.27
C GLU A 19 -10.59 -7.37 -13.28
N ALA A 20 -9.81 -6.51 -12.63
CA ALA A 20 -10.35 -5.56 -11.65
C ALA A 20 -11.30 -4.54 -12.30
N ASN A 21 -10.97 -4.05 -13.50
CA ASN A 21 -11.84 -3.12 -14.23
C ASN A 21 -13.11 -3.80 -14.74
N GLU A 22 -13.04 -5.06 -15.23
CA GLU A 22 -14.22 -5.83 -15.61
C GLU A 22 -15.15 -6.05 -14.40
N ALA A 23 -14.60 -6.45 -13.26
CA ALA A 23 -15.36 -6.68 -12.02
C ALA A 23 -16.00 -5.40 -11.46
N THR A 24 -15.43 -4.23 -11.77
CA THR A 24 -15.88 -2.94 -11.23
C THR A 24 -16.64 -2.09 -12.24
N GLY A 25 -16.76 -2.53 -13.49
CA GLY A 25 -17.37 -1.74 -14.57
C GLY A 25 -16.53 -0.52 -14.98
N GLY A 26 -15.20 -0.61 -14.87
CA GLY A 26 -14.26 0.47 -15.17
C GLY A 26 -14.04 1.47 -14.03
N GLU A 27 -14.56 1.19 -12.84
CA GLU A 27 -14.45 2.06 -11.65
C GLU A 27 -13.45 1.50 -10.62
N PHE A 28 -12.42 0.79 -11.08
CA PHE A 28 -11.51 0.08 -10.19
C PHE A 28 -10.85 1.01 -9.16
N VAL A 29 -10.25 2.10 -9.62
CA VAL A 29 -9.52 3.05 -8.77
C VAL A 29 -10.40 3.58 -7.64
N SER A 30 -11.59 4.11 -7.94
CA SER A 30 -12.48 4.72 -6.95
C SER A 30 -13.05 3.70 -5.96
N LYS A 31 -13.44 2.51 -6.44
CA LYS A 31 -13.94 1.42 -5.58
C LYS A 31 -12.84 0.87 -4.69
N GLN A 32 -11.64 0.70 -5.23
CA GLN A 32 -10.49 0.20 -4.47
C GLN A 32 -10.12 1.19 -3.37
N LEU A 33 -9.94 2.48 -3.67
CA LEU A 33 -9.64 3.50 -2.65
C LEU A 33 -10.71 3.57 -1.55
N THR A 34 -11.99 3.45 -1.92
CA THR A 34 -13.09 3.37 -0.96
C THR A 34 -12.98 2.13 -0.06
N GLY A 35 -12.61 0.98 -0.64
CA GLY A 35 -12.33 -0.25 0.09
C GLY A 35 -11.18 -0.10 1.07
N ILE A 36 -10.06 0.49 0.64
CA ILE A 36 -8.90 0.77 1.47
C ILE A 36 -9.29 1.70 2.63
N LYS A 37 -10.00 2.79 2.36
CA LYS A 37 -10.51 3.70 3.40
C LYS A 37 -11.36 2.96 4.43
N LYS A 38 -12.30 2.10 3.98
CA LYS A 38 -13.16 1.30 4.87
C LYS A 38 -12.32 0.35 5.74
N MET A 39 -11.36 -0.33 5.13
CA MET A 39 -10.42 -1.23 5.82
C MET A 39 -9.61 -0.49 6.90
N LEU A 40 -8.96 0.61 6.55
CA LEU A 40 -8.14 1.40 7.48
C LEU A 40 -9.00 2.05 8.58
N THR A 41 -10.25 2.40 8.27
CA THR A 41 -11.19 2.89 9.28
C THR A 41 -11.52 1.81 10.30
N ALA A 42 -11.68 0.55 9.89
CA ALA A 42 -11.93 -0.57 10.80
C ALA A 42 -10.67 -0.98 11.57
N ASN A 43 -9.55 -1.14 10.88
CA ASN A 43 -8.26 -1.52 11.45
C ASN A 43 -7.14 -0.76 10.74
N PRO A 44 -6.65 0.36 11.33
CA PRO A 44 -5.60 1.15 10.69
C PRO A 44 -4.30 0.35 10.53
N ALA A 45 -4.04 -0.69 11.34
CA ALA A 45 -2.83 -1.52 11.25
C ALA A 45 -2.68 -2.26 9.93
N MET A 46 -3.77 -2.39 9.16
CA MET A 46 -3.76 -2.99 7.83
C MET A 46 -2.89 -2.20 6.84
N TYR A 47 -2.58 -0.92 7.10
CA TYR A 47 -1.67 -0.15 6.25
C TYR A 47 -0.30 -0.82 6.10
N ARG A 48 0.15 -1.52 7.16
CA ARG A 48 1.46 -2.16 7.22
C ARG A 48 1.63 -3.22 6.12
N LEU A 49 0.54 -3.88 5.73
CA LEU A 49 0.57 -4.92 4.71
C LEU A 49 0.90 -4.40 3.30
N TYR A 50 0.82 -3.09 3.06
CA TYR A 50 1.23 -2.52 1.76
C TYR A 50 2.75 -2.43 1.58
N GLY A 51 3.54 -2.54 2.65
CA GLY A 51 4.98 -2.28 2.59
C GLY A 51 5.29 -0.94 1.93
N ALA A 52 6.36 -0.88 1.15
CA ALA A 52 6.81 0.35 0.50
C ALA A 52 5.78 1.02 -0.43
N TYR A 53 4.82 0.26 -0.98
CA TYR A 53 3.71 0.83 -1.77
C TYR A 53 2.79 1.73 -0.93
N TRP A 54 2.85 1.65 0.40
CA TRP A 54 2.02 2.45 1.30
C TRP A 54 2.08 3.94 0.98
N TRP A 55 3.27 4.48 0.72
CA TRP A 55 3.43 5.92 0.52
C TRP A 55 2.70 6.44 -0.73
N SER A 56 2.75 5.69 -1.82
CA SER A 56 2.02 6.02 -3.06
C SER A 56 0.52 5.83 -2.90
N VAL A 57 0.09 4.77 -2.21
CA VAL A 57 -1.34 4.55 -1.88
C VAL A 57 -1.87 5.66 -0.97
N LYS A 58 -1.09 6.07 0.04
CA LYS A 58 -1.40 7.16 0.96
C LYS A 58 -1.57 8.47 0.21
N ALA A 59 -0.62 8.80 -0.67
CA ALA A 59 -0.70 10.00 -1.51
C ALA A 59 -1.98 10.01 -2.36
N LEU A 60 -2.33 8.87 -2.97
CA LEU A 60 -3.54 8.74 -3.76
C LEU A 60 -4.83 8.89 -2.93
N LEU A 61 -4.84 8.38 -1.68
CA LEU A 61 -5.95 8.57 -0.75
C LEU A 61 -6.12 10.05 -0.33
N VAL A 62 -5.01 10.75 -0.11
CA VAL A 62 -5.00 12.18 0.23
C VAL A 62 -5.48 13.02 -0.96
N GLU A 63 -5.00 12.73 -2.18
CA GLU A 63 -5.41 13.38 -3.42
C GLU A 63 -6.94 13.26 -3.66
N HIS A 64 -7.53 12.12 -3.31
CA HIS A 64 -8.97 11.88 -3.40
C HIS A 64 -9.77 12.44 -2.21
N GLY A 65 -9.12 13.19 -1.31
CA GLY A 65 -9.78 13.86 -0.19
C GLY A 65 -10.27 12.94 0.92
N PHE A 66 -9.76 11.69 1.00
CA PHE A 66 -10.16 10.77 2.07
C PHE A 66 -9.51 11.10 3.41
N TYR A 67 -8.33 11.71 3.38
CA TYR A 67 -7.52 12.06 4.55
C TYR A 67 -6.72 13.33 4.28
N ASP A 68 -6.24 13.96 5.35
CA ASP A 68 -5.39 15.16 5.38
C ASP A 68 -3.99 14.86 5.93
N TRP A 69 -3.53 13.61 5.77
CA TRP A 69 -2.22 13.15 6.23
C TRP A 69 -1.06 13.80 5.48
N THR A 70 0.04 14.02 6.19
CA THR A 70 1.19 14.80 5.69
C THR A 70 2.54 14.11 5.82
N ASN A 71 2.66 13.06 6.63
CA ASN A 71 3.88 12.27 6.75
C ASN A 71 4.12 11.50 5.44
N ASP A 72 5.34 11.54 4.91
CA ASP A 72 5.71 10.91 3.64
C ASP A 72 7.17 10.44 3.66
N GLU A 73 7.49 9.45 2.81
CA GLU A 73 8.85 9.01 2.52
C GLU A 73 9.10 9.15 1.02
N GLU A 74 9.40 10.39 0.60
CA GLU A 74 9.40 10.82 -0.81
C GLU A 74 10.18 9.90 -1.75
N ASN A 75 11.44 9.55 -1.45
CA ASN A 75 12.25 8.66 -2.30
C ASN A 75 11.60 7.28 -2.50
N THR A 76 10.95 6.76 -1.47
CA THR A 76 10.28 5.46 -1.53
C THR A 76 8.96 5.56 -2.27
N ARG A 77 8.20 6.64 -2.03
CA ARG A 77 6.98 6.96 -2.79
C ARG A 77 7.29 7.07 -4.28
N GLU A 78 8.27 7.88 -4.67
CA GLU A 78 8.62 8.09 -6.07
C GLU A 78 9.04 6.79 -6.76
N HIS A 79 9.77 5.92 -6.05
CA HIS A 79 10.17 4.63 -6.59
C HIS A 79 8.99 3.65 -6.70
N PHE A 80 8.23 3.44 -5.62
CA PHE A 80 7.06 2.53 -5.57
C PHE A 80 5.80 3.19 -6.13
N ASN A 81 5.90 3.75 -7.34
CA ASN A 81 4.81 4.43 -8.00
C ASN A 81 4.65 4.00 -9.47
N TYR A 82 3.45 4.23 -10.01
CA TYR A 82 3.15 4.11 -11.43
C TYR A 82 2.38 5.36 -11.86
N ASP A 83 2.63 5.84 -13.08
CA ASP A 83 1.93 7.03 -13.61
C ASP A 83 0.41 6.85 -13.70
N ASP A 84 -0.05 5.61 -13.90
CA ASP A 84 -1.46 5.26 -13.97
C ASP A 84 -1.89 4.57 -12.66
N PRO A 85 -2.84 5.16 -11.90
CA PRO A 85 -3.33 4.62 -10.64
C PRO A 85 -3.84 3.18 -10.68
N ASN A 86 -4.29 2.69 -11.84
CA ASN A 86 -4.73 1.29 -11.98
C ASN A 86 -3.58 0.33 -11.69
N TYR A 87 -2.39 0.58 -12.25
CA TYR A 87 -1.23 -0.29 -12.05
C TYR A 87 -0.66 -0.16 -10.65
N LEU A 88 -0.62 1.06 -10.09
CA LEU A 88 -0.24 1.29 -8.71
C LEU A 88 -1.13 0.48 -7.76
N LEU A 89 -2.45 0.60 -7.90
CA LEU A 89 -3.39 -0.09 -7.02
C LEU A 89 -3.39 -1.61 -7.23
N ALA A 90 -3.18 -2.09 -8.46
CA ALA A 90 -3.01 -3.51 -8.74
C ALA A 90 -1.74 -4.09 -8.07
N ALA A 91 -0.59 -3.42 -8.21
CA ALA A 91 0.66 -3.83 -7.57
C ALA A 91 0.55 -3.81 -6.04
N ALA A 92 0.02 -2.72 -5.48
CA ALA A 92 -0.17 -2.56 -4.04
C ALA A 92 -1.15 -3.61 -3.47
N TRP A 93 -2.24 -3.92 -4.18
CA TRP A 93 -3.18 -4.95 -3.79
C TRP A 93 -2.56 -6.34 -3.83
N ALA A 94 -1.81 -6.68 -4.89
CA ALA A 94 -1.14 -7.97 -5.02
C ALA A 94 -0.14 -8.18 -3.88
N TYR A 95 0.66 -7.15 -3.57
CA TYR A 95 1.60 -7.19 -2.45
C TYR A 95 0.87 -7.35 -1.10
N HIS A 96 -0.17 -6.55 -0.86
CA HIS A 96 -0.98 -6.63 0.36
C HIS A 96 -1.59 -8.02 0.56
N ASN A 97 -2.16 -8.62 -0.49
CA ASN A 97 -2.73 -9.96 -0.42
C ASN A 97 -1.67 -11.03 -0.15
N HIS A 98 -0.51 -10.95 -0.82
CA HIS A 98 0.60 -11.86 -0.55
C HIS A 98 1.02 -11.78 0.93
N GLN A 99 1.11 -10.56 1.49
CA GLN A 99 1.46 -10.38 2.89
C GLN A 99 0.39 -10.97 3.82
N LEU A 100 -0.89 -10.78 3.51
CA LEU A 100 -2.00 -11.35 4.27
C LEU A 100 -1.99 -12.89 4.25
N GLU A 101 -1.78 -13.48 3.08
CA GLU A 101 -1.75 -14.94 2.88
C GLU A 101 -0.51 -15.59 3.51
N SER A 102 0.62 -14.89 3.53
CA SER A 102 1.85 -15.38 4.17
C SER A 102 1.74 -15.53 5.69
N GLY A 103 0.72 -14.94 6.32
CA GLY A 103 0.52 -14.99 7.76
C GLY A 103 1.61 -14.24 8.53
N SER A 104 2.21 -13.20 7.95
CA SER A 104 3.35 -12.48 8.54
C SER A 104 3.11 -12.06 9.99
N MET A 105 4.01 -12.50 10.87
CA MET A 105 3.97 -12.22 12.31
C MET A 105 4.44 -10.80 12.66
N THR A 106 5.15 -10.14 11.74
CA THR A 106 5.70 -8.78 11.87
C THR A 106 5.27 -7.94 10.68
N PRO A 107 4.03 -7.41 10.67
CA PRO A 107 3.43 -6.85 9.47
C PRO A 107 4.12 -5.59 8.96
N ASN A 108 5.01 -4.96 9.74
CA ASN A 108 5.74 -3.75 9.37
C ASN A 108 7.16 -4.00 8.82
N LEU A 109 7.68 -5.23 8.85
CA LEU A 109 8.99 -5.56 8.31
C LEU A 109 8.82 -6.32 7.00
N HIS A 110 9.40 -5.78 5.93
CA HIS A 110 9.25 -6.28 4.57
C HIS A 110 10.60 -6.62 3.97
N SER A 111 10.70 -7.76 3.32
CA SER A 111 11.93 -8.19 2.65
C SER A 111 11.75 -8.09 1.13
N TYR A 112 12.65 -7.37 0.47
CA TYR A 112 12.69 -7.20 -0.98
C TYR A 112 13.98 -7.79 -1.53
N ASP A 113 13.93 -8.47 -2.68
CA ASP A 113 15.12 -8.93 -3.38
C ASP A 113 15.74 -7.76 -4.17
N ILE A 114 17.04 -7.52 -3.96
CA ILE A 114 17.84 -6.56 -4.72
C ILE A 114 19.12 -7.27 -5.14
N ASP A 115 19.24 -7.58 -6.44
CA ASP A 115 20.41 -8.26 -7.02
C ASP A 115 20.77 -9.59 -6.32
N GLY A 116 19.77 -10.33 -5.81
CA GLY A 116 19.95 -11.59 -5.09
C GLY A 116 20.25 -11.43 -3.60
N GLU A 117 20.24 -10.21 -3.07
CA GLU A 117 20.34 -9.92 -1.64
C GLU A 117 18.99 -9.47 -1.08
N MET A 118 18.62 -10.00 0.10
CA MET A 118 17.41 -9.57 0.80
C MET A 118 17.65 -8.23 1.49
N TYR A 119 16.94 -7.21 1.05
CA TYR A 119 16.87 -5.90 1.68
C TYR A 119 15.65 -5.82 2.58
N GLU A 120 15.88 -5.57 3.87
CA GLU A 120 14.79 -5.34 4.83
C GLU A 120 14.38 -3.87 4.88
N TYR A 121 13.08 -3.65 4.83
CA TYR A 121 12.44 -2.34 4.93
C TYR A 121 11.43 -2.35 6.07
N ALA A 122 11.64 -1.46 7.04
CA ALA A 122 10.70 -1.24 8.13
C ALA A 122 9.77 -0.08 7.77
N LEU A 123 8.50 -0.41 7.53
CA LEU A 123 7.46 0.59 7.28
C LEU A 123 7.00 1.18 8.62
N GLU A 124 7.07 2.50 8.76
CA GLU A 124 6.55 3.23 9.92
C GLU A 124 5.95 4.58 9.51
N ASP A 125 4.62 4.64 9.45
CA ASP A 125 3.90 5.90 9.26
C ASP A 125 3.50 6.48 10.62
N VAL A 126 4.22 7.52 11.06
CA VAL A 126 4.05 8.10 12.40
C VAL A 126 2.63 8.57 12.66
N GLU A 127 1.92 9.11 11.66
CA GLU A 127 0.56 9.61 11.82
C GLU A 127 -0.43 8.45 12.05
N ILE A 128 -0.28 7.36 11.31
CA ILE A 128 -1.14 6.17 11.47
C ILE A 128 -0.80 5.41 12.75
N GLU A 129 0.49 5.29 13.08
CA GLU A 129 0.93 4.70 14.35
C GLU A 129 0.37 5.46 15.55
N TYR A 130 0.35 6.79 15.49
CA TYR A 130 -0.29 7.63 16.49
C TYR A 130 -1.82 7.41 16.54
N LEU A 131 -2.50 7.36 15.37
CA LEU A 131 -3.93 7.10 15.28
C LEU A 131 -4.30 5.77 15.95
N MET A 132 -3.53 4.70 15.70
CA MET A 132 -3.76 3.39 16.32
C MET A 132 -3.62 3.43 17.85
N ARG A 133 -2.55 4.07 18.35
CA ARG A 133 -2.33 4.23 19.80
C ARG A 133 -3.44 5.02 20.46
N SER A 134 -3.93 6.07 19.80
CA SER A 134 -5.03 6.90 20.31
C SER A 134 -6.35 6.13 20.42
N ARG A 135 -6.63 5.21 19.49
CA ARG A 135 -7.83 4.35 19.52
C ARG A 135 -7.77 3.29 20.61
N SER A 136 -6.60 2.66 20.80
CA SER A 136 -6.40 1.68 21.87
C SER A 136 -6.61 2.27 23.27
N LYS A 137 -6.24 3.54 23.49
CA LYS A 137 -6.46 4.25 24.76
C LYS A 137 -7.94 4.54 25.06
N LYS A 138 -8.81 4.65 24.04
CA LYS A 138 -10.25 4.92 24.23
C LYS A 138 -11.08 3.69 24.58
N GLN A 139 -10.51 2.49 24.42
CA GLN A 139 -11.18 1.20 24.73
C GLN A 139 -10.78 0.63 26.10
N ARG A 140 -9.97 1.35 26.87
CA ARG A 140 -9.57 1.02 28.25
C ARG A 140 -10.25 1.99 29.22
#